data_AF-A0A7S0Q5Z5-F1
#
_entry.id   AF-A0A7S0Q5Z5-F1
#
_cell.length_a   1.000
_cell.length_b   1.000
_cell.length_c   1.000
_cell.angle_alpha   90.00
_cell.angle_beta   90.00
_cell.angle_gamma   90.00
#
_symmetry.space_group_name_H-M   'P 1'
#
loop_
_entity.id
_entity.type
_entity.pdbx_description
1 polymer ?
#
loop_
_entity_poly.entity_id
_entity_poly.type
_entity_poly.pdbx_seq_one_letter_code
_entity_poly.pdbx_strand_id
1 'polypeptide(L)'
;MSFAAALVDYLVRFPVHGAARHTAPLFTTDGLTRWTDAQLDSTLLAVMKATLTPQQRVGKTKHSKRVSIATGLRVLDSPDGEFRALVQWSSLESLRIYARMG
;
A
#
# COMPACT_ATOMS: atom_id res chain seq x y z
N MET A 1 9.29 18.83 -5.52
CA MET A 1 10.06 17.97 -4.60
C MET A 1 9.92 16.53 -5.06
N SER A 2 11.02 15.78 -5.23
CA SER A 2 10.97 14.37 -5.65
C SER A 2 10.73 13.44 -4.46
N PHE A 3 10.20 12.23 -4.71
CA PHE A 3 10.00 11.23 -3.65
C PHE A 3 11.32 10.89 -2.92
N ALA A 4 12.42 10.76 -3.66
CA ALA A 4 13.73 10.48 -3.09
C ALA A 4 14.18 11.59 -2.10
N ALA A 5 13.96 12.85 -2.44
CA ALA A 5 14.29 13.97 -1.55
C ALA A 5 13.42 13.95 -0.28
N ALA A 6 12.12 13.68 -0.41
CA ALA A 6 11.21 13.57 0.73
C ALA A 6 11.56 12.38 1.64
N LEU A 7 11.98 11.25 1.06
CA LEU A 7 12.41 10.07 1.82
C LEU A 7 13.69 10.35 2.61
N VAL A 8 14.68 11.03 2.00
CA VAL A 8 15.90 11.41 2.71
C VAL A 8 15.59 12.37 3.87
N ASP A 9 14.76 13.39 3.66
CA ASP A 9 14.35 14.32 4.72
C ASP A 9 13.64 13.58 5.88
N TYR A 10 12.77 12.63 5.57
CA TYR A 10 12.13 11.77 6.57
C TYR A 10 13.14 10.94 7.37
N LEU A 11 14.08 10.28 6.70
CA LEU A 11 15.08 9.43 7.36
C LEU A 11 16.04 10.23 8.27
N VAL A 12 16.33 11.48 7.90
CA VAL A 12 17.13 12.40 8.72
C VAL A 12 16.36 12.89 9.94
N ARG A 13 15.07 13.22 9.80
CA ARG A 13 14.21 13.68 10.90
C ARG A 13 13.86 12.59 11.90
N PHE A 14 13.73 11.35 11.42
CA PHE A 14 13.30 10.20 12.22
C PHE A 14 14.30 9.06 12.13
N PRO A 15 15.52 9.23 12.66
CA PRO A 15 16.55 8.21 12.55
C PRO A 15 16.20 6.99 13.41
N VAL A 16 16.29 5.80 12.81
CA VAL A 16 16.07 4.51 13.50
C VAL A 16 17.39 3.73 13.58
N HIS A 17 17.87 3.51 14.80
CA HIS A 17 19.17 2.89 15.07
C HIS A 17 19.06 1.46 15.61
N GLY A 18 20.04 0.63 15.25
CA GLY A 18 20.26 -0.69 15.83
C GLY A 18 19.00 -1.55 15.90
N ALA A 19 18.75 -2.13 17.08
CA ALA A 19 17.64 -3.04 17.32
C ALA A 19 16.24 -2.39 17.13
N ALA A 20 16.11 -1.07 17.22
CA ALA A 20 14.83 -0.38 17.03
C ALA A 20 14.28 -0.54 15.60
N ARG A 21 15.13 -0.90 14.62
CA ARG A 21 14.71 -1.17 13.23
C ARG A 21 13.75 -2.33 13.10
N HIS A 22 13.78 -3.29 14.02
CA HIS A 22 12.92 -4.47 13.96
C HIS A 22 11.47 -4.19 14.34
N THR A 23 11.22 -3.10 15.07
CA THR A 23 9.90 -2.74 15.57
C THR A 23 9.41 -1.39 15.08
N ALA A 24 10.29 -0.56 14.51
CA ALA A 24 9.93 0.75 13.97
C ALA A 24 8.95 0.61 12.80
N PRO A 25 7.77 1.26 12.87
CA PRO A 25 6.84 1.28 11.77
C PRO A 25 7.44 2.02 10.55
N LEU A 26 7.43 1.36 9.39
CA LEU A 26 8.00 1.90 8.15
C LEU A 26 7.21 3.09 7.58
N PHE A 27 5.89 3.08 7.77
CA PHE A 27 4.99 4.11 7.25
C PHE A 27 4.34 4.85 8.42
N THR A 28 4.87 6.03 8.72
CA THR A 28 4.36 6.94 9.75
C THR A 28 4.18 8.34 9.18
N THR A 29 3.39 9.17 9.84
CA THR A 29 3.29 10.60 9.49
C THR A 29 4.33 11.45 10.23
N ASP A 30 4.91 10.92 11.31
CA ASP A 30 5.63 11.65 12.35
C ASP A 30 6.84 10.88 12.90
N GLY A 31 7.27 9.81 12.24
CA GLY A 31 8.34 8.91 12.67
C GLY A 31 7.94 7.88 13.73
N LEU A 32 6.75 7.96 14.31
CA LEU A 32 6.38 7.21 15.52
C LEU A 32 5.06 6.44 15.34
N THR A 33 4.05 7.11 14.82
CA THR A 33 2.68 6.61 14.73
C THR A 33 2.43 5.99 13.37
N ARG A 34 2.13 4.69 13.35
CA ARG A 34 1.74 4.00 12.11
C ARG A 34 0.53 4.66 11.46
N TRP A 35 0.52 4.72 10.14
CA TRP A 35 -0.69 5.10 9.41
C TRP A 35 -1.86 4.18 9.76
N THR A 36 -3.02 4.77 9.96
CA THR A 36 -4.29 4.04 10.02
C THR A 36 -4.86 3.83 8.62
N ASP A 37 -5.75 2.83 8.47
CA ASP A 37 -6.45 2.60 7.20
C ASP A 37 -7.25 3.83 6.76
N ALA A 38 -7.91 4.52 7.69
CA ALA A 38 -8.68 5.73 7.40
C ALA A 38 -7.80 6.87 6.85
N GLN A 39 -6.58 7.03 7.39
CA GLN A 39 -5.62 8.02 6.87
C GLN A 39 -5.13 7.65 5.46
N LEU A 40 -4.87 6.36 5.21
CA LEU A 40 -4.46 5.89 3.89
C LEU A 40 -5.55 6.14 2.85
N ASP A 41 -6.80 5.83 3.19
CA ASP A 41 -7.94 6.02 2.30
C ASP A 41 -8.22 7.50 2.02
N SER A 42 -8.15 8.36 3.05
CA SER A 42 -8.35 9.81 2.88
C SER A 42 -7.25 10.44 2.03
N THR A 43 -6.00 10.01 2.23
CA THR A 43 -4.86 10.48 1.43
C THR A 43 -4.95 10.02 -0.01
N LEU A 44 -5.27 8.74 -0.25
CA LEU A 44 -5.50 8.24 -1.60
C LEU A 44 -6.62 9.01 -2.30
N LEU A 45 -7.72 9.30 -1.59
CA LEU A 45 -8.80 10.12 -2.12
C LEU A 45 -8.35 11.55 -2.46
N ALA A 46 -7.54 12.17 -1.60
CA ALA A 46 -7.00 13.52 -1.84
C ALA A 46 -6.11 13.55 -3.09
N VAL A 47 -5.19 12.59 -3.22
CA VAL A 47 -4.34 12.45 -4.42
C VAL A 47 -5.20 12.25 -5.66
N MET A 48 -6.16 11.33 -5.63
CA MET A 48 -7.05 11.09 -6.77
C MET A 48 -7.87 12.33 -7.13
N LYS A 49 -8.34 13.12 -6.16
CA LYS A 49 -9.05 14.38 -6.42
C LYS A 49 -8.16 15.41 -7.12
N ALA A 50 -6.87 15.45 -6.77
CA ALA A 50 -5.92 16.37 -7.35
C ALA A 50 -5.48 15.96 -8.77
N THR A 51 -5.48 14.66 -9.08
CA THR A 51 -4.90 14.15 -10.34
C THR A 51 -5.89 13.58 -11.34
N LEU A 52 -7.13 13.27 -10.94
CA LEU A 52 -8.10 12.56 -11.77
C LEU A 52 -9.45 13.30 -11.85
N THR A 53 -10.10 13.20 -13.01
CA THR A 53 -11.47 13.68 -13.17
C THR A 53 -12.45 12.84 -12.33
N PRO A 54 -13.66 13.35 -12.02
CA PRO A 54 -14.67 12.57 -11.31
C PRO A 54 -14.95 11.19 -11.95
N GLN A 55 -15.06 11.11 -13.28
CA GLN A 55 -15.29 9.83 -13.97
C GLN A 55 -14.11 8.86 -13.81
N GLN A 56 -12.87 9.35 -13.89
CA GLN A 56 -11.68 8.52 -13.71
C GLN A 56 -11.53 7.95 -12.28
N ARG A 57 -12.18 8.58 -11.28
CA ARG A 57 -12.14 8.12 -9.89
C ARG A 57 -13.11 6.99 -9.59
N VAL A 58 -14.11 6.78 -10.43
CA VAL A 58 -15.13 5.73 -10.22
C VAL A 58 -14.43 4.37 -10.11
N GLY A 59 -14.75 3.61 -9.06
CA GLY A 59 -14.18 2.29 -8.79
C GLY A 59 -12.73 2.27 -8.28
N LYS A 60 -12.02 3.42 -8.25
CA LYS A 60 -10.63 3.48 -7.79
C LYS A 60 -10.57 3.59 -6.25
N THR A 61 -10.54 2.46 -5.57
CA THR A 61 -10.34 2.36 -4.10
C THR A 61 -9.03 1.65 -3.73
N LYS A 62 -8.55 1.75 -2.48
CA LYS A 62 -7.41 0.95 -1.99
C LYS A 62 -7.64 -0.56 -2.25
N HIS A 63 -8.88 -1.02 -2.02
CA HIS A 63 -9.31 -2.38 -2.32
C HIS A 63 -9.12 -2.75 -3.80
N SER A 64 -9.59 -1.93 -4.73
CA SER A 64 -9.42 -2.19 -6.18
C SER A 64 -7.95 -2.31 -6.60
N LYS A 65 -7.02 -1.61 -5.92
CA LYS A 65 -5.58 -1.73 -6.21
C LYS A 65 -5.02 -3.04 -5.67
N ARG A 66 -5.43 -3.46 -4.47
CA ARG A 66 -5.06 -4.79 -3.92
C ARG A 66 -5.50 -5.90 -4.86
N VAL A 67 -6.72 -5.80 -5.41
CA VAL A 67 -7.23 -6.74 -6.42
C VAL A 67 -6.35 -6.73 -7.67
N SER A 68 -6.05 -5.55 -8.23
CA SER A 68 -5.20 -5.44 -9.42
C SER A 68 -3.79 -6.03 -9.22
N ILE A 69 -3.18 -5.83 -8.04
CA ILE A 69 -1.88 -6.43 -7.69
C ILE A 69 -2.01 -7.95 -7.63
N ALA A 70 -3.05 -8.48 -6.98
CA ALA A 70 -3.28 -9.92 -6.88
C ALA A 70 -3.48 -10.56 -8.26
N THR A 71 -4.27 -9.93 -9.14
CA THR A 71 -4.44 -10.40 -10.52
C THR A 71 -3.12 -10.36 -11.30
N GLY A 72 -2.35 -9.28 -11.20
CA GLY A 72 -1.06 -9.15 -11.89
C GLY A 72 -0.03 -10.19 -11.45
N LEU A 73 0.09 -10.44 -10.14
CA LEU A 73 0.98 -11.49 -9.62
C LEU A 73 0.54 -12.89 -10.07
N ARG A 74 -0.75 -13.11 -10.31
CA ARG A 74 -1.27 -14.41 -10.77
C ARG A 74 -0.86 -14.66 -12.22
N VAL A 75 -0.93 -13.63 -13.05
CA VAL A 75 -0.44 -13.66 -14.44
C VAL A 75 1.06 -13.99 -14.47
N LEU A 76 1.82 -13.57 -13.45
CA LEU A 76 3.25 -13.86 -13.31
C LEU A 76 3.55 -15.21 -12.65
N ASP A 77 2.52 -16.04 -12.39
CA ASP A 77 2.61 -17.33 -11.70
C ASP A 77 3.42 -17.29 -10.40
N SER A 78 3.29 -16.18 -9.65
CA SER A 78 3.92 -16.08 -8.33
C SER A 78 3.33 -17.15 -7.38
N PRO A 79 4.04 -17.53 -6.29
CA PRO A 79 3.51 -18.45 -5.28
C PRO A 79 2.45 -17.81 -4.38
N ASP A 80 1.35 -18.53 -4.08
CA ASP A 80 0.23 -18.11 -3.21
C ASP A 80 0.68 -17.44 -1.88
N GLY A 81 1.78 -17.93 -1.28
CA GLY A 81 2.37 -17.37 -0.06
C GLY A 81 2.90 -15.94 -0.22
N GLU A 82 3.47 -15.61 -1.37
CA GLU A 82 3.99 -14.27 -1.67
C GLU A 82 2.85 -13.27 -1.88
N PHE A 83 1.75 -13.67 -2.54
CA PHE A 83 0.58 -12.80 -2.64
C PHE A 83 0.02 -12.47 -1.27
N ARG A 84 -0.15 -13.49 -0.42
CA ARG A 84 -0.72 -13.29 0.91
C ARG A 84 0.16 -12.36 1.75
N ALA A 85 1.47 -12.50 1.66
CA ALA A 85 2.41 -11.61 2.33
C ALA A 85 2.33 -10.17 1.81
N LEU A 86 2.25 -9.98 0.49
CA LEU A 86 2.28 -8.66 -0.13
C LEU A 86 0.96 -7.87 0.03
N VAL A 87 -0.19 -8.51 -0.24
CA VAL A 87 -1.49 -7.84 -0.14
C VAL A 87 -2.16 -8.00 1.22
N GLN A 88 -1.57 -8.78 2.15
CA GLN A 88 -2.07 -9.05 3.51
C GLN A 88 -3.54 -9.46 3.53
N TRP A 89 -3.92 -10.43 2.71
CA TRP A 89 -5.30 -10.94 2.72
C TRP A 89 -5.51 -11.88 3.90
N SER A 90 -6.68 -11.77 4.51
CA SER A 90 -7.07 -12.57 5.67
C SER A 90 -7.11 -14.06 5.34
N SER A 91 -7.37 -14.43 4.09
CA SER A 91 -7.38 -15.82 3.63
C SER A 91 -6.89 -15.99 2.19
N LEU A 92 -6.37 -17.18 1.89
CA LEU A 92 -6.05 -17.62 0.52
C LEU A 92 -7.31 -17.80 -0.33
N GLU A 93 -8.44 -18.14 0.28
CA GLU A 93 -9.72 -18.29 -0.43
C GLU A 93 -10.22 -16.95 -0.98
N SER A 94 -10.08 -15.87 -0.18
CA SER A 94 -10.27 -14.53 -0.71
C SER A 94 -9.38 -14.33 -1.93
N LEU A 95 -8.11 -14.73 -1.89
CA LEU A 95 -7.13 -14.54 -2.98
C LEU A 95 -7.63 -15.13 -4.29
N ARG A 96 -8.05 -16.38 -4.21
CA ARG A 96 -8.51 -17.18 -5.35
C ARG A 96 -9.76 -16.62 -6.00
N ILE A 97 -10.65 -15.98 -5.24
CA ILE A 97 -11.85 -15.33 -5.79
C ILE A 97 -11.46 -14.23 -6.77
N TYR A 98 -10.51 -13.36 -6.39
CA TYR A 98 -10.14 -12.22 -7.22
C TYR A 98 -9.13 -12.58 -8.32
N ALA A 99 -8.29 -13.59 -8.08
CA ALA A 99 -7.41 -14.13 -9.11
C ALA A 99 -8.18 -14.76 -10.29
N ARG A 100 -9.45 -15.15 -10.11
CA ARG A 100 -10.32 -15.71 -11.17
C ARG A 100 -11.10 -14.65 -11.98
N MET A 101 -11.09 -13.39 -11.55
CA MET A 101 -11.82 -12.31 -12.23
C MET A 101 -10.97 -11.53 -13.25
N GLY A 102 -9.72 -11.95 -13.47
CA GLY A 102 -8.80 -11.38 -14.45
C GLY A 102 -8.70 -12.22 -15.70
#